data_AF-A0A7W6SZN2-F1
#
_entry.id   AF-A0A7W6SZN2-F1
#
_cell.length_a   1.000
_cell.length_b   1.000
_cell.length_c   1.000
_cell.angle_alpha   90.00
_cell.angle_beta   90.00
_cell.angle_gamma   90.00
#
_symmetry.space_group_name_H-M   'P 1'
#
loop_
_entity.id
_entity.type
_entity.pdbx_description
1 polymer ?
#
loop_
_entity_poly.entity_id
_entity_poly.type
_entity_poly.pdbx_seq_one_letter_code
_entity_poly.pdbx_strand_id
1 'polypeptide(L)' 'MRQFLTICALLLSAPAFAQDNASMNLALTPAEAVALQRSLDRQPLSQKPAPGFWSLQIKLRQAVEANPEARRAVEAASK' A
#
# COMPACT_ATOMS: atom_id res chain seq x y z
N MET A 1 4.74 -32.02 44.73
CA MET A 1 5.14 -32.15 43.31
C MET A 1 4.01 -31.59 42.46
N ARG A 2 4.16 -30.34 41.97
CA ARG A 2 4.39 -30.07 40.54
C ARG A 2 3.06 -30.08 39.75
N GLN A 3 2.12 -29.16 40.01
CA GLN A 3 2.04 -27.89 39.27
C GLN A 3 2.69 -27.97 37.90
N PHE A 4 1.95 -28.37 36.86
CA PHE A 4 2.21 -28.09 35.44
C PHE A 4 1.15 -28.86 34.66
N LEU A 5 0.11 -28.20 34.15
CA LEU A 5 -0.68 -28.58 32.95
C LEU A 5 -1.94 -27.70 32.88
N THR A 6 -1.75 -26.38 32.87
CA THR A 6 -2.82 -25.42 32.53
C THR A 6 -2.21 -24.33 31.67
N ILE A 7 -1.66 -24.73 30.52
CA ILE A 7 -1.11 -23.82 29.50
C ILE A 7 -1.63 -24.31 28.14
N CYS A 8 -2.93 -24.17 27.91
CA CYS A 8 -3.51 -24.18 26.56
C CYS A 8 -4.52 -23.02 26.40
N ALA A 9 -4.39 -22.00 27.25
CA ALA A 9 -5.01 -20.71 27.01
C ALA A 9 -4.01 -19.83 26.28
N LEU A 10 -4.48 -19.18 25.22
CA LEU A 10 -3.80 -18.15 24.44
C LEU A 10 -2.62 -18.64 23.61
N LEU A 11 -2.82 -19.09 22.36
CA LEU A 11 -1.81 -18.89 21.30
C LEU A 11 -2.29 -19.19 19.86
N LEU A 12 -3.61 -19.12 19.58
CA LEU A 12 -4.12 -19.27 18.20
C LEU A 12 -5.12 -18.17 17.79
N SER A 13 -5.04 -16.98 18.42
CA SER A 13 -5.48 -15.77 17.73
C SER A 13 -4.40 -15.40 16.71
N ALA A 14 -4.33 -16.19 15.64
CA ALA A 14 -3.68 -15.71 14.43
C ALA A 14 -4.44 -14.45 13.99
N PRO A 15 -3.76 -13.35 13.66
CA PRO A 15 -4.44 -12.26 12.97
C PRO A 15 -4.98 -12.87 11.69
N ALA A 16 -6.31 -12.93 11.60
CA ALA A 16 -6.98 -13.11 10.33
C ALA A 16 -6.54 -11.93 9.46
N PHE A 17 -5.48 -12.11 8.68
CA PHE A 17 -5.31 -11.36 7.46
C PHE A 17 -6.45 -11.81 6.56
N ALA A 18 -7.65 -11.24 6.80
CA ALA A 18 -8.71 -11.20 5.83
C ALA A 18 -8.14 -10.42 4.65
N GLN A 19 -7.48 -11.15 3.76
CA GLN A 19 -7.07 -10.66 2.47
C GLN A 19 -8.35 -10.61 1.65
N ASP A 20 -9.14 -9.57 1.88
CA ASP A 20 -10.26 -9.19 1.03
C ASP A 20 -9.65 -8.86 -0.34
N ASN A 21 -9.50 -9.89 -1.16
CA ASN A 21 -9.26 -9.81 -2.59
C ASN A 21 -10.55 -9.35 -3.29
N ALA A 22 -11.23 -8.34 -2.73
CA ALA A 22 -12.16 -7.55 -3.49
C ALA A 22 -11.29 -6.72 -4.43
N SER A 23 -11.45 -6.92 -5.74
CA SER A 23 -10.85 -6.08 -6.78
C SER A 23 -11.38 -4.65 -6.62
N MET A 24 -10.80 -3.90 -5.68
CA MET A 24 -11.21 -2.54 -5.36
C MET A 24 -10.73 -1.66 -6.50
N ASN A 25 -11.66 -1.30 -7.38
CA ASN A 25 -11.38 -0.44 -8.52
C ASN A 25 -11.41 1.01 -8.05
N LEU A 26 -10.26 1.50 -7.58
CA LEU A 26 -10.12 2.86 -7.08
C LEU A 26 -9.88 3.81 -8.27
N ALA A 27 -10.90 4.58 -8.63
CA ALA A 27 -10.74 5.66 -9.60
C ALA A 27 -10.09 6.86 -8.91
N LEU A 28 -8.84 7.15 -9.26
CA LEU A 28 -8.10 8.29 -8.73
C LEU A 28 -8.34 9.52 -9.59
N THR A 29 -8.63 10.65 -8.95
CA THR A 29 -8.53 11.95 -9.63
C THR A 29 -7.06 12.30 -9.90
N PRO A 30 -6.76 13.19 -10.87
CA PRO A 30 -5.39 13.62 -11.13
C PRO A 30 -4.69 14.21 -9.89
N ALA A 31 -5.42 14.94 -9.04
CA ALA A 31 -4.86 15.52 -7.82
C ALA A 31 -4.50 14.45 -6.77
N GLU A 32 -5.31 13.40 -6.64
CA GLU A 32 -5.03 12.29 -5.73
C GLU A 32 -3.87 11.43 -6.22
N ALA A 33 -3.75 11.22 -7.54
CA ALA A 33 -2.60 10.54 -8.12
C ALA A 33 -1.29 11.27 -7.80
N VAL A 34 -1.29 12.61 -7.86
CA VAL A 34 -0.15 13.45 -7.46
C VAL A 34 0.13 13.33 -5.96
N ALA A 35 -0.90 13.37 -5.12
CA ALA A 35 -0.74 13.25 -3.67
C ALA A 35 -0.13 11.89 -3.29
N LEU A 36 -0.59 10.82 -3.93
CA LEU A 36 -0.03 9.47 -3.75
C LEU A 36 1.42 9.39 -4.23
N GLN A 37 1.72 9.92 -5.42
CA GLN A 37 3.09 9.97 -5.94
C GLN A 37 4.04 10.68 -4.95
N ARG A 38 3.65 11.86 -4.46
CA ARG A 38 4.42 12.60 -3.45
C ARG A 38 4.56 11.85 -2.13
N SER A 39 3.54 11.11 -1.72
CA SER A 39 3.61 10.28 -0.53
C SER A 39 4.60 9.14 -0.71
N LEU A 40 4.66 8.52 -1.89
CA LEU A 40 5.61 7.46 -2.21
C LEU A 40 7.04 8.00 -2.29
N ASP A 41 7.24 9.19 -2.86
CA ASP A 41 8.55 9.83 -2.97
C ASP A 41 9.14 10.24 -1.62
N ARG A 42 8.29 10.46 -0.60
CA ARG A 42 8.71 10.76 0.77
C ARG A 42 9.10 9.52 1.58
N GLN A 43 8.94 8.32 1.04
CA GLN A 43 9.32 7.09 1.72
C GLN A 43 10.83 7.10 2.04
N PRO A 44 11.23 7.03 3.32
CA PRO A 44 12.65 7.07 3.69
C PRO A 44 13.38 5.83 3.17
N LEU A 45 14.53 6.02 2.50
CA LEU A 45 15.36 4.92 1.99
C LEU A 45 15.91 4.00 3.09
N SER A 46 16.01 4.51 4.32
CA SER A 46 16.45 3.75 5.50
C SER A 46 15.38 2.85 6.09
N GLN A 47 14.12 2.99 5.66
CA GLN A 47 12.99 2.20 6.18
C GLN A 47 12.54 1.16 5.16
N LYS A 48 12.32 -0.06 5.63
CA LYS A 48 11.73 -1.12 4.82
C LYS A 48 10.34 -0.68 4.35
N PRO A 49 10.07 -0.65 3.03
CA PRO A 49 8.74 -0.31 2.52
C PRO A 49 7.68 -1.29 3.01
N ALA A 50 6.46 -0.78 3.21
CA ALA A 50 5.32 -1.61 3.57
C ALA A 50 5.04 -2.68 2.49
N PRO A 51 4.45 -3.84 2.88
CA PRO A 51 4.00 -4.83 1.91
C PRO A 51 3.12 -4.18 0.83
N GLY A 52 3.40 -4.48 -0.45
CA GLY A 52 2.65 -3.92 -1.58
C GLY A 52 3.10 -2.54 -2.05
N PHE A 53 4.03 -1.86 -1.37
CA PHE A 53 4.53 -0.53 -1.78
C PHE A 53 4.99 -0.49 -3.24
N TRP A 54 5.86 -1.42 -3.64
CA TRP A 54 6.38 -1.48 -5.01
C TRP A 54 5.29 -1.82 -6.02
N SER A 55 4.34 -2.68 -5.66
CA SER A 55 3.20 -3.01 -6.53
C SER A 55 2.30 -1.80 -6.76
N LEU A 56 2.02 -1.03 -5.70
CA LEU A 56 1.25 0.20 -5.79
C LEU A 56 1.97 1.23 -6.67
N GLN A 57 3.28 1.39 -6.50
CA GLN A 57 4.07 2.32 -7.31
C GLN A 57 4.04 1.96 -8.80
N ILE A 58 4.16 0.68 -9.14
CA ILE A 58 4.07 0.20 -10.53
C ILE A 58 2.66 0.45 -11.10
N LYS A 59 1.61 0.09 -10.36
CA LYS A 59 0.22 0.29 -10.79
C LYS A 59 -0.13 1.76 -10.97
N LEU A 60 0.33 2.63 -10.06
CA LEU A 60 0.15 4.07 -10.15
C LEU A 60 0.85 4.62 -11.40
N ARG A 61 2.09 4.21 -11.65
CA ARG A 61 2.82 4.61 -12.87
C ARG A 61 2.08 4.18 -14.14
N GLN A 62 1.65 2.92 -14.21
CA GLN A 62 0.89 2.41 -15.36
C GLN A 62 -0.42 3.17 -15.58
N ALA A 63 -1.15 3.48 -14.51
CA ALA A 63 -2.40 4.23 -14.58
C ALA A 63 -2.17 5.68 -15.07
N VAL A 64 -1.09 6.33 -14.62
CA VAL A 64 -0.71 7.67 -15.06
C VAL A 64 -0.22 7.65 -16.52
N GLU A 65 0.56 6.66 -16.92
CA GLU A 65 1.04 6.51 -18.31
C GLU A 65 -0.09 6.23 -19.30
N ALA A 66 -1.10 5.45 -18.88
CA ALA A 66 -2.28 5.15 -19.69
C ALA A 66 -3.20 6.36 -19.90
N ASN A 67 -3.08 7.42 -19.08
CA ASN A 67 -3.89 8.63 -19.17
C ASN A 67 -3.02 9.89 -19.45
N PRO A 68 -3.04 10.43 -20.68
CA PRO A 68 -2.19 11.56 -21.06
C PRO A 68 -2.51 12.85 -20.30
N GLU A 69 -3.71 13.01 -19.75
CA GLU A 69 -4.08 14.15 -18.89
C GLU A 69 -3.51 13.99 -17.47
N ALA A 70 -3.63 12.79 -16.89
CA ALA A 70 -3.04 12.47 -15.60
C ALA A 70 -1.51 12.61 -15.64
N ARG A 71 -0.88 12.19 -16.75
CA ARG A 71 0.57 12.37 -16.96
C ARG A 71 0.98 13.84 -16.91
N ARG A 72 0.24 14.72 -17.59
CA ARG A 72 0.50 16.17 -17.58
C ARG A 72 0.34 16.76 -16.17
N ALA A 73 -0.68 16.33 -15.42
CA ALA A 73 -0.90 16.79 -14.05
C ALA A 73 0.24 16.36 -13.12
N VAL A 74 0.71 15.11 -13.23
CA VAL A 74 1.85 14.61 -12.45
C VAL A 74 3.16 15.31 -12.84
N GLU A 75 3.41 15.50 -14.12
CA GLU A 75 4.62 16.19 -14.62
C GLU A 75 4.66 17.67 -14.20
N ALA A 76 3.53 18.39 -14.32
CA ALA A 76 3.42 19.77 -13.86
C ALA A 76 3.59 19.91 -12.34
N ALA A 77 3.22 18.89 -11.57
CA ALA A 77 3.32 18.88 -10.11
C ALA A 77 4.67 18.39 -9.57
N SER A 78 5.53 17.83 -10.44
CA SER A 78 6.86 17.28 -10.12
C SER A 78 8.01 18.19 -10.55
N LYS A 79 7.73 19.26 -11.33
CA LYS A 79 8.65 20.37 -11.60
C LYS A 79 8.60 21.40 -10.48
#